data_AF-A0A853BMR4-F1
#
_entry.id   AF-A0A853BMR4-F1
#
_cell.length_a   1.000
_cell.length_b   1.000
_cell.length_c   1.000
_cell.angle_alpha   90.00
_cell.angle_beta   90.00
_cell.angle_gamma   90.00
#
_symmetry.space_group_name_H-M   'P 1'
#
loop_
_entity.id
_entity.type
_entity.pdbx_description
1 polymer ?
#
loop_
_entity_poly.entity_id
_entity_poly.type
_entity_poly.pdbx_seq_one_letter_code
_entity_poly.pdbx_strand_id
1 'polypeptide(L)'
;MHTSAPARSRRRAVLLPALAIGAALLLPATSYADPQDDEPDIDELTARAEALEEEYDTELITYHDAKDDVEEARRRLKEVEDELALNREEVAVLAAGQYMGSGLDPGIEVALSSDPQDMLDDAAMANRVTVSHGERVASLSDLRAEREEAAEKADAKLEEAEELVEDLESQREEVLAKIERYEEEQVPETPGTGSVPESAIGPGWDGATPRMAAIRDDIVSNFGAPYPVGCLRPGDPGEHGSGRACDFMMSAGGAAPSEANRQLGQQIAEYAQANADRLGVMYIIWEQRIWHSANPGAGWEMMNDRGSITANHYDHVHISSY
;
A
#
# COMPACT_ATOMS: atom_id res chain seq x y z
N MET A 1 65.04 -23.20 -21.85
CA MET A 1 65.18 -21.87 -21.23
C MET A 1 64.05 -20.97 -21.75
N HIS A 2 63.21 -20.50 -20.82
CA HIS A 2 62.23 -19.40 -20.88
C HIS A 2 60.78 -19.82 -20.61
N THR A 3 60.45 -19.57 -19.35
CA THR A 3 59.16 -19.53 -18.65
C THR A 3 58.35 -18.28 -19.03
N SER A 4 57.01 -18.39 -19.08
CA SER A 4 56.00 -17.38 -18.66
C SER A 4 54.60 -17.95 -18.98
N ALA A 5 53.85 -18.44 -17.98
CA ALA A 5 52.94 -17.74 -17.04
C ALA A 5 51.47 -17.77 -17.53
N PRO A 6 50.51 -18.24 -16.72
CA PRO A 6 49.11 -18.43 -17.13
C PRO A 6 48.32 -17.11 -17.06
N ALA A 7 47.44 -16.90 -18.04
CA ALA A 7 46.54 -15.76 -18.09
C ALA A 7 45.43 -15.91 -17.03
N ARG A 8 45.35 -14.89 -16.17
CA ARG A 8 44.41 -14.75 -15.04
C ARG A 8 42.96 -14.76 -15.53
N SER A 9 42.14 -15.62 -14.94
CA SER A 9 40.69 -15.55 -15.04
C SER A 9 40.19 -14.27 -14.35
N ARG A 10 39.48 -13.43 -15.10
CA ARG A 10 38.78 -12.27 -14.55
C ARG A 10 37.54 -12.79 -13.81
N ARG A 11 37.63 -12.93 -12.48
CA ARG A 11 36.46 -13.02 -11.62
C ARG A 11 35.67 -11.73 -11.80
N ARG A 12 34.51 -11.81 -12.46
CA ARG A 12 33.49 -10.76 -12.38
C ARG A 12 32.93 -10.84 -10.97
N ALA A 13 33.36 -9.91 -10.11
CA ALA A 13 32.71 -9.66 -8.85
C ALA A 13 31.29 -9.17 -9.17
N VAL A 14 30.29 -9.97 -8.84
CA VAL A 14 28.91 -9.51 -8.73
C VAL A 14 28.89 -8.62 -7.50
N LEU A 15 28.77 -7.31 -7.73
CA LEU A 15 28.51 -6.33 -6.68
C LEU A 15 27.08 -6.59 -6.22
N LEU A 16 26.94 -7.26 -5.07
CA LEU A 16 25.72 -7.25 -4.28
C LEU A 16 25.51 -5.81 -3.80
N PRO A 17 24.36 -5.16 -4.07
CA PRO A 17 24.01 -3.97 -3.32
C PRO A 17 23.79 -4.43 -1.87
N ALA A 18 24.64 -3.93 -0.97
CA ALA A 18 24.41 -4.04 0.45
C ALA A 18 23.12 -3.27 0.76
N LEU A 19 22.08 -3.98 1.21
CA LEU A 19 20.89 -3.36 1.78
C LEU A 19 21.36 -2.58 3.02
N ALA A 20 21.39 -1.26 2.91
CA ALA A 20 21.73 -0.38 4.01
C ALA A 20 20.50 -0.26 4.89
N ILE A 21 20.39 -1.15 5.88
CA ILE A 21 19.56 -0.95 7.06
C ILE A 21 20.08 0.32 7.75
N GLY A 22 19.27 1.37 7.82
CA GLY A 22 19.57 2.52 8.68
C GLY A 22 19.06 3.86 8.18
N ALA A 23 17.78 4.12 8.39
CA ALA A 23 17.27 5.46 8.65
C ALA A 23 16.54 5.48 10.00
N ALA A 24 17.26 5.15 11.08
CA ALA A 24 16.85 5.53 12.42
C ALA A 24 16.97 7.05 12.52
N LEU A 25 15.84 7.75 12.35
CA LEU A 25 15.69 9.16 12.66
C LEU A 25 15.87 9.36 14.17
N LEU A 26 17.12 9.59 14.59
CA LEU A 26 17.48 10.10 15.90
C LEU A 26 17.04 11.56 16.01
N LEU A 27 15.87 11.81 16.58
CA LEU A 27 15.46 13.14 17.03
C LEU A 27 16.25 13.53 18.30
N PRO A 28 16.75 14.78 18.41
CA PRO A 28 17.45 15.23 19.61
C PRO A 28 16.47 15.38 20.78
N ALA A 29 16.85 14.81 21.92
CA ALA A 29 16.18 15.04 23.19
C ALA A 29 16.33 16.52 23.61
N THR A 30 15.25 17.29 23.54
CA THR A 30 15.12 18.57 24.26
C THR A 30 13.75 18.73 24.89
N SER A 31 13.80 18.99 26.21
CA SER A 31 12.84 19.67 27.07
C SER A 31 11.46 19.06 27.33
N TYR A 32 11.23 18.81 28.62
CA TYR A 32 9.92 18.66 29.27
C TYR A 32 8.89 19.68 28.76
N ALA A 33 7.85 19.18 28.13
CA ALA A 33 6.54 19.81 28.02
C ALA A 33 5.47 18.75 28.39
N ASP A 34 4.37 19.25 28.96
CA ASP A 34 3.21 18.54 29.54
C ASP A 34 2.71 17.34 28.71
N PRO A 35 2.20 16.25 29.32
CA PRO A 35 1.51 15.20 28.57
C PRO A 35 0.09 15.70 28.28
N GLN A 36 -0.05 16.44 27.20
CA GLN A 36 -1.31 16.39 26.46
C GLN A 36 -1.16 15.25 25.47
N ASP A 37 -2.13 14.32 25.50
CA ASP A 37 -2.33 13.34 24.45
C ASP A 37 -2.53 14.10 23.14
N ASP A 38 -1.44 14.45 22.45
CA ASP A 38 -1.49 14.87 21.06
C ASP A 38 -1.75 13.60 20.26
N GLU A 39 -3.03 13.29 20.06
CA GLU A 39 -3.42 12.41 18.96
C GLU A 39 -2.85 13.02 17.67
N PRO A 40 -2.18 12.21 16.83
CA PRO A 40 -1.53 12.72 15.63
C PRO A 40 -2.54 13.46 14.75
N ASP A 41 -2.14 14.64 14.26
CA ASP A 41 -2.94 15.48 13.35
C ASP A 41 -3.37 14.67 12.12
N ILE A 42 -4.55 14.94 11.57
CA ILE A 42 -5.08 14.21 10.41
C ILE A 42 -4.15 14.31 9.20
N ASP A 43 -3.45 15.45 9.08
CA ASP A 43 -2.42 15.66 8.06
C ASP A 43 -1.22 14.71 8.26
N GLU A 44 -0.81 14.44 9.51
CA GLU A 44 0.27 13.50 9.82
C GLU A 44 -0.17 12.05 9.56
N LEU A 45 -1.39 11.68 9.95
CA LEU A 45 -1.94 10.36 9.67
C LEU A 45 -2.09 10.11 8.16
N THR A 46 -2.55 11.10 7.41
CA THR A 46 -2.68 11.03 5.94
C THR A 46 -1.32 10.89 5.28
N ALA A 47 -0.35 11.71 5.66
CA ALA A 47 1.02 11.62 5.14
C ALA A 47 1.66 10.25 5.46
N ARG A 48 1.38 9.70 6.65
CA ARG A 48 1.83 8.35 7.02
C ARG A 48 1.15 7.28 6.19
N ALA A 49 -0.15 7.40 5.90
CA ALA A 49 -0.87 6.45 5.06
C ALA A 49 -0.30 6.43 3.62
N GLU A 50 -0.03 7.60 3.05
CA GLU A 50 0.60 7.74 1.73
C GLU A 50 2.01 7.11 1.70
N ALA A 51 2.82 7.37 2.73
CA ALA A 51 4.16 6.79 2.82
C ALA A 51 4.13 5.26 2.94
N LEU A 52 3.21 4.71 3.74
CA LEU A 52 3.02 3.26 3.88
C LEU A 52 2.52 2.62 2.57
N GLU A 53 1.69 3.31 1.80
CA GLU A 53 1.24 2.83 0.50
C GLU A 53 2.39 2.76 -0.52
N GLU A 54 3.26 3.78 -0.57
CA GLU A 54 4.46 3.77 -1.44
C GLU A 54 5.44 2.66 -1.06
N GLU A 55 5.66 2.45 0.24
CA GLU A 55 6.52 1.38 0.75
C GLU A 55 5.94 -0.01 0.44
N TYR A 56 4.64 -0.21 0.68
CA TYR A 56 3.92 -1.45 0.36
C TYR A 56 4.01 -1.79 -1.14
N ASP A 57 3.75 -0.82 -2.02
CA ASP A 57 3.84 -1.03 -3.47
C ASP A 57 5.25 -1.42 -3.91
N THR A 58 6.27 -0.83 -3.27
CA THR A 58 7.68 -1.17 -3.53
C THR A 58 8.00 -2.59 -3.08
N GLU A 59 7.60 -2.97 -1.87
CA GLU A 59 7.90 -4.29 -1.34
C GLU A 59 7.09 -5.42 -2.00
N LEU A 60 5.90 -5.10 -2.53
CA LEU A 60 5.15 -6.04 -3.36
C LEU A 60 5.92 -6.43 -4.64
N ILE A 61 6.70 -5.50 -5.21
CA ILE A 61 7.59 -5.80 -6.32
C ILE A 61 8.71 -6.75 -5.86
N THR A 62 9.34 -6.47 -4.71
CA THR A 62 10.37 -7.35 -4.11
C THR A 62 9.84 -8.77 -3.88
N TYR A 63 8.62 -8.90 -3.37
CA TYR A 63 7.94 -10.18 -3.16
C TYR A 63 7.76 -10.96 -4.47
N HIS A 64 7.28 -10.29 -5.53
CA HIS A 64 7.12 -10.92 -6.84
C HIS A 64 8.45 -11.35 -7.46
N ASP A 65 9.48 -10.51 -7.35
CA ASP A 65 10.83 -10.86 -7.81
C ASP A 65 11.40 -12.06 -7.04
N ALA A 66 11.22 -12.10 -5.71
CA ALA A 66 11.65 -13.22 -4.86
C ALA A 66 10.95 -14.53 -5.23
N LYS A 67 9.65 -14.46 -5.55
CA LYS A 67 8.87 -15.60 -6.01
C LYS A 67 9.37 -16.14 -7.35
N ASP A 68 9.65 -15.26 -8.31
CA ASP A 68 10.22 -15.64 -9.61
C ASP A 68 11.62 -16.27 -9.44
N ASP A 69 12.44 -15.73 -8.53
CA ASP A 69 13.75 -16.29 -8.18
C ASP A 69 13.64 -17.71 -7.60
N VAL A 70 12.66 -17.97 -6.73
CA VAL A 70 12.36 -19.30 -6.19
C VAL A 70 11.98 -20.28 -7.31
N GLU A 71 11.06 -19.87 -8.19
CA GLU A 71 10.64 -20.71 -9.32
C GLU A 71 11.82 -21.05 -10.23
N GLU A 72 12.66 -20.07 -10.55
CA GLU A 72 13.85 -20.30 -11.36
C GLU A 72 14.89 -21.19 -10.66
N ALA A 73 15.16 -20.95 -9.37
CA ALA A 73 16.12 -21.75 -8.60
C ALA A 73 15.69 -23.22 -8.55
N ARG A 74 14.41 -23.48 -8.26
CA ARG A 74 13.84 -24.84 -8.22
C ARG A 74 13.85 -25.51 -9.59
N ARG A 75 13.56 -24.77 -10.67
CA ARG A 75 13.69 -25.29 -12.05
C ARG A 75 15.12 -25.72 -12.35
N ARG A 76 16.11 -24.88 -12.05
CA ARG A 76 17.53 -25.19 -12.28
C ARG A 76 18.01 -26.37 -11.44
N LEU A 77 17.55 -26.48 -10.19
CA LEU A 77 17.83 -27.64 -9.35
C LEU A 77 17.27 -28.91 -10.00
N LYS A 78 16.02 -28.87 -10.44
CA LYS A 78 15.37 -30.02 -11.10
C LYS A 78 16.11 -30.48 -12.36
N GLU A 79 16.57 -29.56 -13.19
CA GLU A 79 17.37 -29.87 -14.38
C GLU A 79 18.65 -30.66 -14.03
N VAL A 80 19.36 -30.25 -12.97
CA VAL A 80 20.58 -30.93 -12.52
C VAL A 80 20.27 -32.30 -11.92
N GLU A 81 19.18 -32.43 -11.16
CA GLU A 81 18.74 -33.71 -10.61
C GLU A 81 18.39 -34.72 -11.70
N ASP A 82 17.70 -34.28 -12.76
CA ASP A 82 17.36 -35.11 -13.90
C ASP A 82 18.61 -35.52 -14.70
N GLU A 83 19.55 -34.61 -14.92
CA GLU A 83 20.83 -34.94 -15.59
C GLU A 83 21.68 -35.92 -14.76
N LEU A 84 21.72 -35.73 -13.44
CA LEU A 84 22.42 -36.62 -12.52
C LEU A 84 21.82 -38.02 -12.53
N ALA A 85 20.48 -38.14 -12.58
CA ALA A 85 19.79 -39.42 -12.66
C ALA A 85 20.14 -40.18 -13.95
N LEU A 86 20.11 -39.49 -15.10
CA LEU A 86 20.48 -40.07 -16.40
C LEU A 86 21.94 -40.56 -16.42
N ASN A 87 22.88 -39.74 -15.95
CA ASN A 87 24.31 -40.12 -15.95
C ASN A 87 24.59 -41.29 -14.99
N ARG A 88 23.87 -41.37 -13.86
CA ARG A 88 23.98 -42.52 -12.94
C ARG A 88 23.46 -43.81 -13.58
N GLU A 89 22.39 -43.74 -14.36
CA GLU A 89 21.85 -44.88 -15.10
C GLU A 89 22.84 -45.36 -16.19
N GLU A 90 23.44 -44.44 -16.94
CA GLU A 90 24.45 -44.78 -17.95
C GLU A 90 25.66 -45.49 -17.35
N VAL A 91 26.18 -44.99 -16.21
CA VAL A 91 27.26 -45.66 -15.46
C VAL A 91 26.83 -47.05 -15.02
N ALA A 92 25.60 -47.23 -14.54
CA ALA A 92 25.09 -48.52 -14.08
C ALA A 92 24.99 -49.53 -15.24
N VAL A 93 24.53 -49.11 -16.41
CA VAL A 93 24.45 -49.96 -17.62
C VAL A 93 25.85 -50.37 -18.09
N LEU A 94 26.81 -49.44 -18.13
CA LEU A 94 28.20 -49.73 -18.51
C LEU A 94 28.87 -50.71 -17.53
N ALA A 95 28.68 -50.49 -16.22
CA ALA A 95 29.20 -51.38 -15.18
C ALA A 95 28.58 -52.78 -15.26
N ALA A 96 27.26 -52.87 -15.50
CA ALA A 96 26.58 -54.14 -15.72
C ALA A 96 27.09 -54.85 -16.99
N GLY A 97 27.36 -54.11 -18.07
CA GLY A 97 27.94 -54.65 -19.30
C GLY A 97 29.34 -55.25 -19.10
N GLN A 98 30.20 -54.59 -18.31
CA GLN A 98 31.51 -55.14 -17.95
C GLN A 98 31.42 -56.40 -17.08
N TYR A 99 30.41 -56.47 -16.20
CA TYR A 99 30.20 -57.62 -15.31
C TYR A 99 29.48 -58.80 -16.00
N MET A 100 28.63 -58.51 -16.98
CA MET A 100 27.87 -59.53 -17.74
C MET A 100 28.58 -59.97 -19.03
N GLY A 101 29.74 -59.41 -19.36
CA GLY A 101 30.61 -59.89 -20.43
C GLY A 101 31.05 -61.33 -20.17
N SER A 102 30.63 -62.24 -21.07
CA SER A 102 30.88 -63.69 -21.16
C SER A 102 30.55 -64.58 -19.94
N GLY A 103 30.43 -64.04 -18.73
CA GLY A 103 30.28 -64.80 -17.49
C GLY A 103 31.53 -65.60 -17.10
N LEU A 104 32.66 -65.38 -17.76
CA LEU A 104 33.95 -66.02 -17.50
C LEU A 104 34.88 -65.07 -16.75
N ASP A 105 35.87 -65.64 -16.05
CA ASP A 105 36.93 -64.84 -15.46
C ASP A 105 37.71 -64.09 -16.57
N PRO A 106 37.96 -62.78 -16.45
CA PRO A 106 38.67 -62.00 -17.47
C PRO A 106 40.03 -62.60 -17.87
N GLY A 107 40.71 -63.29 -16.95
CA GLY A 107 41.96 -64.00 -17.24
C GLY A 107 41.80 -65.24 -18.11
N ILE A 108 40.63 -65.89 -18.07
CA ILE A 108 40.29 -67.03 -18.94
C ILE A 108 39.85 -66.54 -20.33
N GLU A 109 39.14 -65.42 -20.41
CA GLU A 109 38.69 -64.82 -21.67
C GLU A 109 39.87 -64.30 -22.52
N VAL A 110 40.85 -63.64 -21.87
CA VAL A 110 42.12 -63.24 -22.51
C VAL A 110 42.92 -64.45 -23.02
N ALA A 111 42.87 -65.59 -22.33
CA ALA A 111 43.57 -66.80 -22.73
C ALA A 111 42.89 -67.56 -23.89
N LEU A 112 41.58 -67.35 -24.09
CA LEU A 112 40.78 -67.95 -25.15
C LEU A 112 40.62 -67.04 -26.39
N SER A 113 41.00 -65.77 -26.28
CA SER A 113 40.94 -64.77 -27.35
C SER A 113 41.97 -65.03 -28.46
N SER A 114 41.53 -64.95 -29.72
CA SER A 114 42.40 -65.02 -30.89
C SER A 114 43.13 -63.71 -31.22
N ASP A 115 42.64 -62.56 -30.70
CA ASP A 115 43.23 -61.23 -30.87
C ASP A 115 43.27 -60.47 -29.53
N PRO A 116 44.31 -60.70 -28.70
CA PRO A 116 44.41 -60.12 -27.37
C PRO A 116 44.59 -58.59 -27.36
N GLN A 117 45.09 -57.99 -28.44
CA GLN A 117 45.27 -56.53 -28.51
C GLN A 117 43.94 -55.79 -28.63
N ASP A 118 43.04 -56.25 -29.50
CA ASP A 118 41.73 -55.60 -29.71
C ASP A 118 40.91 -55.60 -28.42
N MET A 119 40.94 -56.71 -27.65
CA MET A 119 40.30 -56.80 -26.33
C MET A 119 40.84 -55.78 -25.32
N LEU A 120 42.16 -55.54 -25.32
CA LEU A 120 42.79 -54.58 -24.42
C LEU A 120 42.46 -53.14 -24.82
N ASP A 121 42.36 -52.85 -26.11
CA ASP A 121 41.96 -51.55 -26.63
C ASP A 121 40.48 -51.25 -26.30
N ASP A 122 39.59 -52.22 -26.48
CA ASP A 122 38.17 -52.11 -26.10
C ASP A 122 38.00 -51.88 -24.59
N ALA A 123 38.75 -52.62 -23.77
CA ALA A 123 38.76 -52.44 -22.31
C ALA A 123 39.29 -51.05 -21.90
N ALA A 124 40.34 -50.56 -22.58
CA ALA A 124 40.88 -49.23 -22.35
C ALA A 124 39.90 -48.11 -22.74
N MET A 125 39.15 -48.27 -23.85
CA MET A 125 38.09 -47.35 -24.23
C MET A 125 36.94 -47.36 -23.24
N ALA A 126 36.46 -48.54 -22.84
CA ALA A 126 35.38 -48.68 -21.86
C ALA A 126 35.77 -48.05 -20.51
N ASN A 127 36.99 -48.29 -20.02
CA ASN A 127 37.50 -47.66 -18.81
C ASN A 127 37.55 -46.13 -18.92
N ARG A 128 37.97 -45.59 -20.07
CA ARG A 128 37.99 -44.15 -20.30
C ARG A 128 36.58 -43.54 -20.25
N VAL A 129 35.60 -44.22 -20.83
CA VAL A 129 34.18 -43.81 -20.78
C VAL A 129 33.68 -43.84 -19.34
N THR A 130 33.86 -44.95 -18.61
CA THR A 130 33.44 -45.07 -17.21
C THR A 130 34.06 -44.00 -16.31
N VAL A 131 35.36 -43.73 -16.45
CA VAL A 131 36.03 -42.65 -15.70
C VAL A 131 35.43 -41.29 -16.05
N SER A 132 35.23 -41.00 -17.35
CA SER A 132 34.64 -39.72 -17.79
C SER A 132 33.21 -39.51 -17.29
N HIS A 133 32.36 -40.55 -17.28
CA HIS A 133 31.00 -40.45 -16.73
C HIS A 133 31.02 -40.36 -15.20
N GLY A 134 31.94 -41.05 -14.52
CA GLY A 134 32.13 -40.94 -13.07
C GLY A 134 32.51 -39.52 -12.64
N GLU A 135 33.41 -38.87 -13.37
CA GLU A 135 33.75 -37.46 -13.16
C GLU A 135 32.54 -36.53 -13.38
N ARG A 136 31.71 -36.81 -14.40
CA ARG A 136 30.48 -36.04 -14.64
C ARG A 136 29.45 -36.21 -13.53
N VAL A 137 29.25 -37.44 -13.04
CA VAL A 137 28.36 -37.72 -11.89
C VAL A 137 28.83 -36.99 -10.64
N ALA A 138 30.14 -36.97 -10.37
CA ALA A 138 30.70 -36.21 -9.24
C ALA A 138 30.43 -34.70 -9.41
N SER A 139 30.72 -34.14 -10.59
CA SER A 139 30.47 -32.72 -10.88
C SER A 139 29.00 -32.33 -10.79
N LEU A 140 28.08 -33.19 -11.26
CA LEU A 140 26.62 -32.95 -11.16
C LEU A 140 26.12 -33.09 -9.73
N SER A 141 26.71 -33.99 -8.94
CA SER A 141 26.40 -34.11 -7.51
C SER A 141 26.80 -32.85 -6.74
N ASP A 142 27.98 -32.29 -7.03
CA ASP A 142 28.42 -31.03 -6.41
C ASP A 142 27.51 -29.87 -6.85
N LEU A 143 27.19 -29.79 -8.15
CA LEU A 143 26.29 -28.76 -8.67
C LEU A 143 24.88 -28.87 -8.09
N ARG A 144 24.38 -30.09 -7.84
CA ARG A 144 23.08 -30.30 -7.18
C ARG A 144 23.08 -29.66 -5.80
N ALA A 145 24.11 -29.91 -4.99
CA ALA A 145 24.22 -29.33 -3.65
C ALA A 145 24.27 -27.79 -3.69
N GLU A 146 25.03 -27.21 -4.63
CA GLU A 146 25.06 -25.75 -4.84
C GLU A 146 23.69 -25.19 -5.24
N ARG A 147 22.92 -25.90 -6.06
CA ARG A 147 21.59 -25.48 -6.51
C ARG A 147 20.52 -25.65 -5.43
N GLU A 148 20.65 -26.66 -4.60
CA GLU A 148 19.80 -26.89 -3.43
C GLU A 148 19.98 -25.74 -2.43
N GLU A 149 21.23 -25.40 -2.09
CA GLU A 149 21.52 -24.24 -1.23
C GLU A 149 21.01 -22.92 -1.84
N ALA A 150 21.10 -22.75 -3.17
CA ALA A 150 20.57 -21.57 -3.84
C ALA A 150 19.03 -21.51 -3.78
N ALA A 151 18.34 -22.65 -3.89
CA ALA A 151 16.89 -22.72 -3.76
C ALA A 151 16.45 -22.42 -2.33
N GLU A 152 17.13 -22.97 -1.31
CA GLU A 152 16.86 -22.67 0.09
C GLU A 152 17.04 -21.18 0.42
N LYS A 153 18.08 -20.54 -0.14
CA LYS A 153 18.28 -19.09 0.03
C LYS A 153 17.23 -18.25 -0.67
N ALA A 154 16.72 -18.70 -1.82
CA ALA A 154 15.62 -18.02 -2.49
C ALA A 154 14.34 -18.16 -1.68
N ASP A 155 14.06 -19.36 -1.16
CA ASP A 155 12.90 -19.61 -0.30
C ASP A 155 12.93 -18.72 0.96
N ALA A 156 14.08 -18.61 1.62
CA ALA A 156 14.22 -17.73 2.81
C ALA A 156 14.01 -16.24 2.50
N LYS A 157 14.40 -15.77 1.31
CA LYS A 157 14.14 -14.38 0.87
C LYS A 157 12.66 -14.15 0.56
N LEU A 158 11.99 -15.15 -0.01
CA LEU A 158 10.56 -15.07 -0.26
C LEU A 158 9.80 -14.95 1.07
N GLU A 159 10.17 -15.76 2.07
CA GLU A 159 9.59 -15.67 3.42
C GLU A 159 9.81 -14.29 4.06
N GLU A 160 11.01 -13.73 3.98
CA GLU A 160 11.30 -12.37 4.47
C GLU A 160 10.47 -11.29 3.75
N ALA A 161 10.29 -11.41 2.43
CA ALA A 161 9.45 -10.48 1.66
C ALA A 161 7.96 -10.64 1.97
N GLU A 162 7.48 -11.88 2.19
CA GLU A 162 6.10 -12.16 2.64
C GLU A 162 5.83 -11.50 4.00
N GLU A 163 6.70 -11.70 4.98
CA GLU A 163 6.56 -11.11 6.32
C GLU A 163 6.51 -9.57 6.27
N LEU A 164 7.34 -8.95 5.42
CA LEU A 164 7.37 -7.50 5.29
C LEU A 164 6.09 -6.93 4.66
N VAL A 165 5.58 -7.59 3.62
CA VAL A 165 4.31 -7.20 2.99
C VAL A 165 3.14 -7.32 3.97
N GLU A 166 3.08 -8.41 4.76
CA GLU A 166 2.05 -8.59 5.78
C GLU A 166 2.12 -7.53 6.89
N ASP A 167 3.33 -7.17 7.36
CA ASP A 167 3.51 -6.13 8.38
C ASP A 167 3.08 -4.74 7.85
N LEU A 168 3.47 -4.40 6.62
CA LEU A 168 3.07 -3.13 5.99
C LEU A 168 1.56 -3.04 5.79
N GLU A 169 0.90 -4.13 5.38
CA GLU A 169 -0.56 -4.19 5.28
C GLU A 169 -1.22 -3.93 6.63
N SER A 170 -0.73 -4.59 7.70
CA SER A 170 -1.25 -4.39 9.05
C SER A 170 -1.08 -2.95 9.55
N GLN A 171 0.09 -2.34 9.31
CA GLN A 171 0.34 -0.95 9.67
C GLN A 171 -0.58 0.01 8.91
N ARG A 172 -0.81 -0.24 7.62
CA ARG A 172 -1.71 0.55 6.78
C ARG A 172 -3.15 0.48 7.30
N GLU A 173 -3.64 -0.71 7.63
CA GLU A 173 -4.98 -0.89 8.22
C GLU A 173 -5.13 -0.13 9.54
N GLU A 174 -4.12 -0.18 10.41
CA GLU A 174 -4.15 0.53 11.69
C GLU A 174 -4.23 2.05 11.49
N VAL A 175 -3.44 2.61 10.56
CA VAL A 175 -3.45 4.04 10.25
C VAL A 175 -4.78 4.45 9.63
N LEU A 176 -5.32 3.67 8.70
CA LEU A 176 -6.63 3.95 8.11
C LEU A 176 -7.76 3.91 9.16
N ALA A 177 -7.74 2.96 10.08
CA ALA A 177 -8.71 2.89 11.18
C ALA A 177 -8.59 4.09 12.14
N LYS A 178 -7.38 4.62 12.34
CA LYS A 178 -7.17 5.86 13.11
C LYS A 178 -7.72 7.08 12.38
N ILE A 179 -7.52 7.16 11.06
CA ILE A 179 -8.11 8.21 10.21
C ILE A 179 -9.63 8.16 10.31
N GLU A 180 -10.24 6.99 10.12
CA GLU A 180 -11.70 6.82 10.21
C GLU A 180 -12.23 7.22 11.59
N ARG A 181 -11.59 6.74 12.68
CA ARG A 181 -11.98 7.13 14.04
C ARG A 181 -11.87 8.64 14.25
N TYR A 182 -10.77 9.24 13.80
CA TYR A 182 -10.59 10.67 13.87
C TYR A 182 -11.74 11.37 13.13
N GLU A 183 -12.07 10.96 11.91
CA GLU A 183 -13.20 11.50 11.15
C GLU A 183 -14.57 11.32 11.85
N GLU A 184 -14.79 10.18 12.51
CA GLU A 184 -16.02 9.88 13.26
C GLU A 184 -16.17 10.71 14.53
N GLU A 185 -15.11 10.82 15.34
CA GLU A 185 -15.08 11.66 16.56
C GLU A 185 -15.29 13.13 16.24
N GLN A 186 -14.91 13.51 15.03
CA GLN A 186 -15.05 14.82 14.44
C GLN A 186 -16.49 15.09 13.92
N VAL A 187 -17.38 14.10 13.87
CA VAL A 187 -18.82 14.30 13.61
C VAL A 187 -19.53 14.72 14.92
N PRO A 188 -20.12 15.92 14.99
CA PRO A 188 -20.85 16.35 16.18
C PRO A 188 -21.97 15.36 16.54
N GLU A 189 -22.04 14.92 17.80
CA GLU A 189 -23.27 14.32 18.31
C GLU A 189 -24.42 15.32 18.12
N THR A 190 -25.43 14.90 17.38
CA THR A 190 -26.62 15.69 17.10
C THR A 190 -27.59 15.51 18.27
N PRO A 191 -27.84 16.51 19.13
CA PRO A 191 -28.78 16.37 20.26
C PRO A 191 -30.25 16.34 19.82
N GLY A 192 -30.52 16.10 18.52
CA GLY A 192 -31.82 16.24 17.90
C GLY A 192 -32.81 15.18 18.37
N THR A 193 -33.71 15.54 19.28
CA THR A 193 -34.85 14.71 19.69
C THR A 193 -36.01 14.67 18.68
N GLY A 194 -35.81 15.13 17.44
CA GLY A 194 -36.85 15.34 16.43
C GLY A 194 -36.45 14.88 15.03
N SER A 195 -37.39 14.29 14.30
CA SER A 195 -37.21 13.91 12.90
C SER A 195 -37.18 15.14 12.00
N VAL A 196 -36.22 15.22 11.08
CA VAL A 196 -36.17 16.24 10.02
C VAL A 196 -37.48 16.20 9.20
N PRO A 197 -38.19 17.32 9.04
CA PRO A 197 -39.42 17.37 8.25
C PRO A 197 -39.10 17.27 6.75
N GLU A 198 -39.93 16.55 5.98
CA GLU A 198 -39.76 16.40 4.52
C GLU A 198 -39.71 17.75 3.79
N SER A 199 -40.39 18.78 4.32
CA SER A 199 -40.36 20.14 3.77
C SER A 199 -38.99 20.84 3.86
N ALA A 200 -38.08 20.36 4.71
CA ALA A 200 -36.72 20.89 4.82
C ALA A 200 -35.78 20.31 3.75
N ILE A 201 -36.16 19.20 3.10
CA ILE A 201 -35.30 18.47 2.16
C ILE A 201 -35.21 19.24 0.84
N GLY A 202 -34.02 19.78 0.53
CA GLY A 202 -33.73 20.50 -0.70
C GLY A 202 -32.69 19.80 -1.59
N PRO A 203 -32.21 20.49 -2.64
CA PRO A 203 -31.25 19.93 -3.59
C PRO A 203 -29.94 19.51 -2.91
N GLY A 204 -29.41 18.35 -3.31
CA GLY A 204 -28.11 17.86 -2.82
C GLY A 204 -28.12 17.34 -1.38
N TRP A 205 -29.31 17.09 -0.80
CA TRP A 205 -29.48 16.63 0.58
C TRP A 205 -28.65 15.39 0.93
N ASP A 206 -28.76 14.32 0.13
CA ASP A 206 -28.07 13.04 0.39
C ASP A 206 -26.56 13.09 0.07
N GLY A 207 -26.08 14.20 -0.49
CA GLY A 207 -24.68 14.39 -0.87
C GLY A 207 -23.84 15.15 0.15
N ALA A 208 -24.42 15.53 1.29
CA ALA A 208 -23.67 16.17 2.36
C ALA A 208 -22.70 15.18 3.04
N THR A 209 -21.51 15.62 3.45
CA THR A 209 -20.62 14.80 4.27
C THR A 209 -21.30 14.43 5.60
N PRO A 210 -20.88 13.35 6.28
CA PRO A 210 -21.49 12.98 7.58
C PRO A 210 -21.53 14.13 8.58
N ARG A 211 -20.44 14.90 8.70
CA ARG A 211 -20.40 16.11 9.54
C ARG A 211 -21.40 17.17 9.08
N MET A 212 -21.42 17.53 7.79
CA MET A 212 -22.36 18.55 7.30
C MET A 212 -23.82 18.09 7.43
N ALA A 213 -24.10 16.80 7.23
CA ALA A 213 -25.40 16.21 7.49
C ALA A 213 -25.79 16.34 8.96
N ALA A 214 -24.87 16.06 9.89
CA ALA A 214 -25.11 16.25 11.32
C ALA A 214 -25.36 17.73 11.68
N ILE A 215 -24.56 18.67 11.20
CA ILE A 215 -24.79 20.11 11.41
C ILE A 215 -26.15 20.54 10.87
N ARG A 216 -26.48 20.13 9.64
CA ARG A 216 -27.76 20.42 8.99
C ARG A 216 -28.93 19.89 9.81
N ASP A 217 -28.85 18.64 10.23
CA ASP A 217 -29.93 17.99 10.96
C ASP A 217 -30.07 18.59 12.37
N ASP A 218 -28.96 18.98 13.03
CA ASP A 218 -28.97 19.74 14.30
C ASP A 218 -29.71 21.08 14.15
N ILE A 219 -29.33 21.87 13.15
CA ILE A 219 -29.93 23.20 12.91
C ILE A 219 -31.41 23.05 12.55
N VAL A 220 -31.76 22.15 11.62
CA VAL A 220 -33.16 21.95 11.21
C VAL A 220 -34.01 21.45 12.38
N SER A 221 -33.47 20.62 13.27
CA SER A 221 -34.19 20.13 14.45
C SER A 221 -34.45 21.22 15.49
N ASN A 222 -33.51 22.14 15.68
CA ASN A 222 -33.61 23.22 16.67
C ASN A 222 -34.43 24.43 16.16
N PHE A 223 -34.29 24.77 14.88
CA PHE A 223 -34.80 26.02 14.32
C PHE A 223 -35.89 25.82 13.25
N GLY A 224 -36.05 24.60 12.74
CA GLY A 224 -36.85 24.33 11.55
C GLY A 224 -36.20 24.85 10.27
N ALA A 225 -36.90 24.70 9.15
CA ALA A 225 -36.47 25.22 7.85
C ALA A 225 -37.70 25.80 7.11
N PRO A 226 -37.82 27.14 6.99
CA PRO A 226 -38.96 27.75 6.30
C PRO A 226 -38.95 27.50 4.79
N TYR A 227 -37.78 27.16 4.23
CA TYR A 227 -37.56 26.75 2.85
C TYR A 227 -36.58 25.57 2.81
N PRO A 228 -36.59 24.76 1.73
CA PRO A 228 -35.69 23.61 1.60
C PRO A 228 -34.21 24.00 1.68
N VAL A 229 -33.43 23.24 2.44
CA VAL A 229 -31.98 23.43 2.60
C VAL A 229 -31.25 22.84 1.40
N GLY A 230 -30.37 23.61 0.76
CA GLY A 230 -29.56 23.13 -0.37
C GLY A 230 -28.14 22.77 0.07
N CYS A 231 -27.66 21.57 -0.25
CA CYS A 231 -26.32 21.10 0.14
C CYS A 231 -25.44 20.81 -1.09
N LEU A 232 -25.15 19.55 -1.43
CA LEU A 232 -24.22 19.19 -2.51
C LEU A 232 -24.62 19.80 -3.87
N ARG A 233 -23.65 20.43 -4.55
CA ARG A 233 -23.76 20.92 -5.93
C ARG A 233 -22.63 20.33 -6.77
N PRO A 234 -22.84 19.20 -7.46
CA PRO A 234 -21.79 18.55 -8.24
C PRO A 234 -21.18 19.50 -9.29
N GLY A 235 -19.85 19.58 -9.32
CA GLY A 235 -19.10 20.46 -10.21
C GLY A 235 -18.88 21.89 -9.70
N ASP A 236 -19.41 22.25 -8.53
CA ASP A 236 -19.02 23.46 -7.82
C ASP A 236 -17.57 23.31 -7.30
N PRO A 237 -16.67 24.30 -7.49
CA PRO A 237 -15.28 24.20 -7.05
C PRO A 237 -15.08 24.46 -5.55
N GLY A 238 -16.10 24.93 -4.83
CA GLY A 238 -16.08 25.21 -3.40
C GLY A 238 -16.69 24.08 -2.56
N GLU A 239 -17.02 24.39 -1.31
CA GLU A 239 -17.45 23.41 -0.32
C GLU A 239 -18.76 22.70 -0.68
N HIS A 240 -19.65 23.38 -1.42
CA HIS A 240 -20.84 22.74 -1.98
C HIS A 240 -20.50 21.61 -2.95
N GLY A 241 -19.37 21.66 -3.68
CA GLY A 241 -18.95 20.59 -4.58
C GLY A 241 -18.45 19.34 -3.87
N SER A 242 -17.88 19.53 -2.68
CA SER A 242 -17.40 18.48 -1.79
C SER A 242 -18.45 17.97 -0.79
N GLY A 243 -19.67 18.54 -0.79
CA GLY A 243 -20.73 18.18 0.17
C GLY A 243 -20.51 18.74 1.58
N ARG A 244 -19.52 19.61 1.78
CA ARG A 244 -19.16 20.20 3.08
C ARG A 244 -19.91 21.49 3.42
N ALA A 245 -20.86 21.90 2.59
CA ALA A 245 -21.66 23.11 2.81
C ALA A 245 -23.15 22.89 2.58
N CYS A 246 -23.96 23.63 3.35
CA CYS A 246 -25.39 23.75 3.15
C CYS A 246 -25.86 25.22 3.29
N ASP A 247 -26.87 25.56 2.49
CA ASP A 247 -27.56 26.85 2.48
C ASP A 247 -28.94 26.70 3.12
N PHE A 248 -29.10 27.31 4.30
CA PHE A 248 -30.34 27.35 5.06
C PHE A 248 -31.19 28.52 4.55
N MET A 249 -32.10 28.19 3.61
CA MET A 249 -32.89 29.17 2.86
C MET A 249 -33.92 29.90 3.75
N MET A 250 -33.91 31.23 3.71
CA MET A 250 -34.83 32.14 4.43
C MET A 250 -35.89 32.77 3.50
N SER A 251 -35.73 32.61 2.19
CA SER A 251 -36.68 32.97 1.14
C SER A 251 -36.50 32.05 -0.07
N ALA A 252 -37.37 32.19 -1.07
CA ALA A 252 -37.07 31.68 -2.41
C ALA A 252 -35.81 32.37 -2.95
N GLY A 253 -34.98 31.62 -3.68
CA GLY A 253 -33.73 32.14 -4.24
C GLY A 253 -33.92 33.43 -5.03
N GLY A 254 -33.13 34.44 -4.71
CA GLY A 254 -33.14 35.76 -5.33
C GLY A 254 -34.17 36.74 -4.75
N ALA A 255 -34.98 36.33 -3.77
CA ALA A 255 -35.95 37.19 -3.10
C ALA A 255 -35.48 37.56 -1.69
N ALA A 256 -35.82 38.75 -1.22
CA ALA A 256 -35.55 39.14 0.16
C ALA A 256 -36.41 38.33 1.15
N PRO A 257 -35.87 37.90 2.30
CA PRO A 257 -36.62 37.19 3.33
C PRO A 257 -37.64 38.13 4.01
N SER A 258 -38.67 37.52 4.60
CA SER A 258 -39.53 38.25 5.54
C SER A 258 -38.70 38.69 6.76
N GLU A 259 -39.17 39.68 7.51
CA GLU A 259 -38.51 40.12 8.76
C GLU A 259 -38.33 38.94 9.74
N ALA A 260 -39.33 38.07 9.85
CA ALA A 260 -39.28 36.89 10.72
C ALA A 260 -38.22 35.89 10.24
N ASN A 261 -38.14 35.62 8.94
CA ASN A 261 -37.13 34.70 8.40
C ASN A 261 -35.72 35.30 8.45
N ARG A 262 -35.60 36.62 8.32
CA ARG A 262 -34.32 37.30 8.51
C ARG A 262 -33.81 37.16 9.95
N GLN A 263 -34.71 37.30 10.93
CA GLN A 263 -34.40 37.06 12.35
C GLN A 263 -34.08 35.58 12.64
N LEU A 264 -34.73 34.65 11.94
CA LEU A 264 -34.40 33.23 12.03
C LEU A 264 -33.01 32.93 11.46
N GLY A 265 -32.68 33.48 10.29
CA GLY A 265 -31.33 33.37 9.71
C GLY A 265 -30.25 33.91 10.64
N GLN A 266 -30.50 35.06 11.29
CA GLN A 266 -29.60 35.60 12.30
C GLN A 266 -29.39 34.62 13.47
N GLN A 267 -30.46 34.01 13.99
CA GLN A 267 -30.37 33.03 15.08
C GLN A 267 -29.57 31.78 14.67
N ILE A 268 -29.77 31.28 13.45
CA ILE A 268 -29.02 30.13 12.91
C ILE A 268 -27.54 30.47 12.79
N ALA A 269 -27.20 31.65 12.25
CA ALA A 269 -25.81 32.11 12.12
C ALA A 269 -25.12 32.26 13.49
N GLU A 270 -25.81 32.86 14.47
CA GLU A 270 -25.31 33.00 15.84
C GLU A 270 -25.14 31.63 16.53
N TYR A 271 -26.08 30.71 16.33
CA TYR A 271 -25.99 29.37 16.88
C TYR A 271 -24.80 28.60 16.31
N ALA A 272 -24.64 28.60 14.99
CA ALA A 272 -23.51 27.96 14.32
C ALA A 272 -22.18 28.56 14.75
N GLN A 273 -22.12 29.89 14.94
CA GLN A 273 -20.94 30.58 15.46
C GLN A 273 -20.63 30.16 16.91
N ALA A 274 -21.63 30.13 17.78
CA ALA A 274 -21.48 29.79 19.20
C ALA A 274 -21.12 28.30 19.42
N ASN A 275 -21.42 27.45 18.44
CA ASN A 275 -21.15 26.01 18.49
C ASN A 275 -20.07 25.58 17.48
N ALA A 276 -19.29 26.52 16.94
CA ALA A 276 -18.41 26.23 15.80
C ALA A 276 -17.41 25.11 16.07
N ASP A 277 -16.81 25.07 17.26
CA ASP A 277 -15.86 24.02 17.66
C ASP A 277 -16.55 22.66 17.75
N ARG A 278 -17.70 22.60 18.43
CA ARG A 278 -18.50 21.37 18.56
C ARG A 278 -18.92 20.85 17.18
N LEU A 279 -19.37 21.75 16.32
CA LEU A 279 -19.98 21.42 15.04
C LEU A 279 -18.95 21.19 13.93
N GLY A 280 -17.69 21.60 14.11
CA GLY A 280 -16.69 21.62 13.03
C GLY A 280 -17.04 22.64 11.94
N VAL A 281 -17.58 23.81 12.30
CA VAL A 281 -17.88 24.89 11.35
C VAL A 281 -16.57 25.55 10.90
N MET A 282 -16.36 25.65 9.60
CA MET A 282 -15.22 26.32 8.98
C MET A 282 -15.48 27.83 8.76
N TYR A 283 -16.63 28.17 8.18
CA TYR A 283 -17.08 29.55 8.06
C TYR A 283 -18.60 29.65 7.89
N ILE A 284 -19.13 30.84 8.18
CA ILE A 284 -20.56 31.19 8.04
C ILE A 284 -20.67 32.45 7.21
N ILE A 285 -21.62 32.48 6.27
CA ILE A 285 -21.97 33.70 5.53
C ILE A 285 -23.44 34.04 5.75
N TRP A 286 -23.70 35.27 6.16
CA TRP A 286 -25.05 35.81 6.34
C TRP A 286 -25.07 37.32 6.11
N GLU A 287 -26.04 37.82 5.33
CA GLU A 287 -26.22 39.24 5.03
C GLU A 287 -24.92 39.94 4.59
N GLN A 288 -24.24 39.35 3.59
CA GLN A 288 -23.00 39.87 2.99
C GLN A 288 -21.83 39.97 3.99
N ARG A 289 -21.91 39.26 5.11
CA ARG A 289 -20.83 39.16 6.07
C ARG A 289 -20.37 37.73 6.18
N ILE A 290 -19.08 37.56 6.37
CA ILE A 290 -18.46 36.27 6.62
C ILE A 290 -17.84 36.25 8.02
N TRP A 291 -17.97 35.11 8.69
CA TRP A 291 -17.26 34.81 9.93
C TRP A 291 -16.47 33.51 9.76
N HIS A 292 -15.23 33.50 10.22
CA HIS A 292 -14.32 32.35 10.13
C HIS A 292 -13.98 31.82 11.52
N SER A 293 -14.11 30.50 11.72
CA SER A 293 -13.77 29.85 12.98
C SER A 293 -12.27 29.82 13.25
N ALA A 294 -11.43 29.82 12.21
CA ALA A 294 -9.97 29.87 12.34
C ALA A 294 -9.46 31.20 12.94
N ASN A 295 -10.27 32.28 12.92
CA ASN A 295 -9.92 33.55 13.53
C ASN A 295 -11.16 34.21 14.15
N PRO A 296 -11.69 33.64 15.24
CA PRO A 296 -12.99 34.05 15.78
C PRO A 296 -12.93 35.48 16.35
N GLY A 297 -11.74 35.94 16.77
CA GLY A 297 -11.49 37.27 17.31
C GLY A 297 -11.56 38.41 16.28
N ALA A 298 -11.46 38.12 14.98
CA ALA A 298 -11.69 39.11 13.92
C ALA A 298 -13.17 39.50 13.81
N GLY A 299 -14.08 38.64 14.28
CA GLY A 299 -15.51 38.86 14.19
C GLY A 299 -16.04 38.75 12.75
N TRP A 300 -17.17 39.41 12.49
CA TRP A 300 -17.81 39.40 11.18
C TRP A 300 -17.17 40.42 10.24
N GLU A 301 -16.78 39.98 9.05
CA GLU A 301 -16.16 40.81 8.03
C GLU A 301 -17.13 41.07 6.88
N MET A 302 -17.17 42.31 6.38
CA MET A 302 -18.00 42.65 5.21
C MET A 302 -17.37 42.10 3.93
N MET A 303 -18.16 41.36 3.16
CA MET A 303 -17.79 40.88 1.84
C MET A 303 -17.98 41.97 0.77
N ASN A 304 -17.22 41.86 -0.32
CA ASN A 304 -17.49 42.62 -1.53
C ASN A 304 -18.91 42.33 -2.05
N ASP A 305 -19.57 43.35 -2.59
CA ASP A 305 -20.86 43.19 -3.26
C ASP A 305 -20.69 42.40 -4.56
N ARG A 306 -21.36 41.24 -4.63
CA ARG A 306 -21.34 40.31 -5.77
C ARG A 306 -22.56 40.49 -6.70
N GLY A 307 -23.35 41.54 -6.49
CA GLY A 307 -24.35 42.04 -7.45
C GLY A 307 -25.73 41.38 -7.39
N SER A 308 -26.01 40.53 -6.40
CA SER A 308 -27.36 39.96 -6.20
C SER A 308 -27.63 39.56 -4.76
N ILE A 309 -28.91 39.43 -4.40
CA ILE A 309 -29.37 38.96 -3.08
C ILE A 309 -28.73 37.60 -2.74
N THR A 310 -28.81 36.64 -3.66
CA THR A 310 -28.27 35.29 -3.45
C THR A 310 -26.76 35.29 -3.37
N ALA A 311 -26.06 35.96 -4.29
CA ALA A 311 -24.59 36.00 -4.26
C ALA A 311 -24.04 36.69 -2.99
N ASN A 312 -24.82 37.59 -2.40
CA ASN A 312 -24.51 38.27 -1.14
C ASN A 312 -25.17 37.61 0.09
N HIS A 313 -25.78 36.43 -0.05
CA HIS A 313 -26.30 35.64 1.07
C HIS A 313 -27.34 36.39 1.94
N TYR A 314 -28.19 37.18 1.29
CA TYR A 314 -29.31 37.84 1.97
C TYR A 314 -30.56 36.95 2.05
N ASP A 315 -30.65 35.89 1.24
CA ASP A 315 -31.78 34.96 1.17
C ASP A 315 -31.51 33.60 1.86
N HIS A 316 -30.28 33.36 2.35
CA HIS A 316 -29.91 32.13 3.06
C HIS A 316 -28.70 32.33 3.97
N VAL A 317 -28.65 31.56 5.05
CA VAL A 317 -27.42 31.39 5.84
C VAL A 317 -26.61 30.27 5.20
N HIS A 318 -25.37 30.56 4.81
CA HIS A 318 -24.45 29.56 4.30
C HIS A 318 -23.53 29.11 5.42
N ILE A 319 -23.37 27.79 5.58
CA ILE A 319 -22.46 27.19 6.55
C ILE A 319 -21.60 26.17 5.83
N SER A 320 -20.28 26.31 6.01
CA SER A 320 -19.28 25.35 5.57
C SER A 320 -18.64 24.65 6.77
N SER A 321 -18.27 23.38 6.59
CA SER A 321 -17.64 22.52 7.60
C SER A 321 -16.27 22.00 7.15
N TYR A 322 -15.45 21.59 8.12
CA TYR A 322 -14.17 20.90 7.87
C TYR A 322 -14.39 19.49 7.34
#